data_AF-A0A4V6KPA8-F1
#
_entry.id   AF-A0A4V6KPA8-F1
#
_cell.length_a   1.000
_cell.length_b   1.000
_cell.length_c   1.000
_cell.angle_alpha   90.00
_cell.angle_beta   90.00
_cell.angle_gamma   90.00
#
_symmetry.space_group_name_H-M   'P 1'
#
loop_
_entity.id
_entity.type
_entity.pdbx_description
1 polymer ?
#
loop_
_entity_poly.entity_id
_entity_poly.type
_entity_poly.pdbx_seq_one_letter_code
_entity_poly.pdbx_strand_id
1 'polypeptide(L)'
;MKIKIASLGFLFLSFNALSTTHYQAGDCITPTDPGYSWYGHVAKVVSFSEIEGYFDKNYILFFPTYKSGDVIFTTEIETQHQEGS
;
A
#
# COMPACT_ATOMS: atom_id res chain seq x y z
N MET A 1 23.27 21.99 -49.71
CA MET A 1 22.54 20.79 -49.25
C MET A 1 21.64 21.21 -48.08
N LYS A 2 20.31 21.07 -48.19
CA LYS A 2 19.34 21.55 -47.18
C LYS A 2 18.81 20.36 -46.39
N ILE A 3 19.26 20.20 -45.14
CA ILE A 3 18.75 19.16 -44.25
C ILE A 3 17.43 19.67 -43.66
N LYS A 4 16.31 19.09 -44.08
CA LYS A 4 15.00 19.32 -43.45
C LYS A 4 14.87 18.36 -42.27
N ILE A 5 15.13 18.87 -41.08
CA ILE A 5 14.89 18.12 -39.84
C ILE A 5 13.38 18.12 -39.63
N ALA A 6 12.74 16.99 -39.93
CA ALA A 6 11.37 16.73 -39.54
C ALA A 6 11.34 16.69 -38.01
N SER A 7 10.68 17.66 -37.41
CA SER A 7 10.49 17.76 -35.96
C SER A 7 9.68 16.56 -35.49
N LEU A 8 10.37 15.55 -34.99
CA LEU A 8 9.78 14.38 -34.34
C LEU A 8 9.32 14.86 -32.97
N GLY A 9 8.04 15.27 -32.88
CA GLY A 9 7.42 15.69 -31.63
C GLY A 9 7.55 14.57 -30.60
N PHE A 10 8.36 14.82 -29.58
CA PHE A 10 8.57 13.96 -28.44
C PHE A 10 7.26 13.91 -27.64
N LEU A 11 6.49 12.83 -27.83
CA LEU A 11 5.30 12.54 -27.03
C LEU A 11 5.75 12.31 -25.59
N PHE A 12 5.47 13.29 -24.72
CA PHE A 12 5.53 13.10 -23.27
C PHE A 12 4.48 12.05 -22.88
N LEU A 13 4.92 10.81 -22.69
CA LEU A 13 4.14 9.80 -22.00
C LEU A 13 4.08 10.21 -20.52
N SER A 14 2.96 10.81 -20.12
CA SER A 14 2.62 10.97 -18.72
C SER A 14 2.43 9.58 -18.11
N PHE A 15 3.45 9.09 -17.41
CA PHE A 15 3.34 7.95 -16.50
C PHE A 15 2.38 8.35 -15.38
N ASN A 16 1.14 7.87 -15.44
CA ASN A 16 0.29 7.85 -14.26
C ASN A 16 0.90 6.80 -13.32
N ALA A 17 1.51 7.26 -12.23
CA ALA A 17 1.95 6.38 -11.16
C ALA A 17 0.74 5.54 -10.72
N LEU A 18 0.92 4.22 -10.73
CA LEU A 18 -0.06 3.24 -10.30
C LEU A 18 -0.48 3.57 -8.86
N SER A 19 -1.74 3.97 -8.68
CA SER A 19 -2.34 4.14 -7.36
C SER A 19 -2.26 2.80 -6.64
N THR A 20 -1.35 2.65 -5.68
CA THR A 20 -1.41 1.58 -4.68
C THR A 20 -2.67 1.84 -3.86
N THR A 21 -3.73 1.10 -4.17
CA THR A 21 -5.00 1.24 -3.46
C THR A 21 -4.81 0.71 -2.04
N HIS A 22 -4.78 1.63 -1.07
CA HIS A 22 -4.80 1.32 0.35
C HIS A 22 -6.09 0.60 0.74
N TYR A 23 -6.03 -0.22 1.79
CA TYR A 23 -7.21 -0.80 2.39
C TYR A 23 -8.10 0.29 3.01
N GLN A 24 -9.41 0.11 2.89
CA GLN A 24 -10.41 1.03 3.38
C GLN A 24 -11.01 0.57 4.70
N ALA A 25 -11.54 1.51 5.48
CA ALA A 25 -12.27 1.19 6.69
C ALA A 25 -13.43 0.24 6.37
N GLY A 26 -13.47 -0.91 7.05
CA GLY A 26 -14.41 -1.98 6.77
C GLY A 26 -13.78 -3.22 6.16
N ASP A 27 -12.64 -3.10 5.48
CA ASP A 27 -11.98 -4.20 4.81
C ASP A 27 -11.51 -5.26 5.80
N CYS A 28 -11.66 -6.54 5.41
CA CYS A 28 -11.11 -7.67 6.13
C CYS A 28 -9.82 -8.11 5.44
N ILE A 29 -8.70 -8.05 6.16
CA ILE A 29 -7.37 -8.34 5.64
C ILE A 29 -6.70 -9.47 6.43
N THR A 30 -5.69 -10.08 5.84
CA THR A 30 -4.82 -11.11 6.44
C THR A 30 -3.41 -10.81 5.94
N PRO A 31 -2.38 -10.84 6.80
CA PRO A 31 -1.06 -10.45 6.37
C PRO A 31 -0.47 -11.58 5.54
N THR A 32 0.39 -11.23 4.61
CA THR A 32 1.05 -12.16 3.69
C THR A 32 2.43 -12.58 4.20
N ASP A 33 3.08 -11.74 5.01
CA ASP A 33 4.34 -12.04 5.67
C ASP A 33 4.12 -12.85 6.96
N PRO A 34 4.71 -14.05 7.10
CA PRO A 34 4.64 -14.86 8.32
C PRO A 34 5.33 -14.26 9.54
N GLY A 35 6.10 -13.19 9.40
CA GLY A 35 6.72 -12.46 10.50
C GLY A 35 5.73 -11.65 11.35
N TYR A 36 4.54 -11.33 10.82
CA TYR A 36 3.52 -10.65 11.61
C TYR A 36 2.93 -11.56 12.69
N SER A 37 2.77 -11.03 13.90
CA SER A 37 2.21 -11.79 15.03
C SER A 37 0.85 -12.40 14.73
N TRP A 38 0.06 -11.75 13.87
CA TRP A 38 -1.29 -12.14 13.50
C TRP A 38 -1.36 -12.90 12.17
N TYR A 39 -0.27 -13.48 11.69
CA TYR A 39 -0.26 -14.31 10.49
C TYR A 39 -1.27 -15.46 10.57
N GLY A 40 -2.05 -15.65 9.51
CA GLY A 40 -3.14 -16.61 9.45
C GLY A 40 -4.43 -16.17 10.17
N HIS A 41 -4.48 -14.96 10.75
CA HIS A 41 -5.66 -14.39 11.38
C HIS A 41 -6.23 -13.23 10.56
N VAL A 42 -7.54 -13.06 10.61
CA VAL A 42 -8.23 -11.96 9.93
C VAL A 42 -8.33 -10.75 10.86
N ALA A 43 -8.03 -9.58 10.31
CA ALA A 43 -8.23 -8.29 10.96
C ALA A 43 -9.18 -7.42 10.13
N LYS A 44 -9.93 -6.53 10.78
CA LYS A 44 -10.75 -5.52 10.14
C LYS A 44 -10.05 -4.18 10.18
N VAL A 45 -9.93 -3.50 9.05
CA VAL A 45 -9.41 -2.14 8.97
C VAL A 45 -10.44 -1.20 9.60
N VAL A 46 -10.01 -0.49 10.63
CA VAL A 46 -10.81 0.54 11.32
C VAL A 46 -10.59 1.89 10.66
N SER A 47 -9.34 2.24 10.38
CA SER A 47 -8.97 3.50 9.72
C SER A 47 -7.58 3.44 9.09
N PHE A 48 -7.33 4.36 8.18
CA PHE A 48 -6.01 4.69 7.64
C PHE A 48 -5.76 6.19 7.85
N SER A 49 -4.91 6.53 8.82
CA SER A 49 -4.76 7.91 9.30
C SER A 49 -3.38 8.18 9.90
N GLU A 50 -3.02 9.46 10.00
CA GLU A 50 -1.87 9.90 10.79
C GLU A 50 -2.18 9.73 12.28
N ILE A 51 -1.20 9.26 13.06
CA ILE A 51 -1.33 9.02 14.50
C ILE A 51 -0.15 9.71 15.17
N GLU A 52 -0.42 10.51 16.21
CA GLU A 52 0.62 11.20 16.97
C GLU A 52 1.65 10.21 17.52
N GLY A 53 2.94 10.49 17.28
CA GLY A 53 4.05 9.61 17.68
C GLY A 53 4.39 8.51 16.67
N TYR A 54 3.66 8.41 15.55
CA TYR A 54 3.97 7.52 14.44
C TYR A 54 4.36 8.31 13.20
N PHE A 55 5.21 7.72 12.35
CA PHE A 55 5.53 8.27 11.04
C PHE A 55 4.44 7.90 10.04
N ASP A 56 4.10 8.84 9.15
CA ASP A 56 3.14 8.68 8.07
C ASP A 56 1.74 8.20 8.51
N LYS A 57 0.92 7.82 7.51
CA LYS A 57 -0.39 7.21 7.76
C LYS A 57 -0.23 5.74 8.08
N ASN A 58 -0.97 5.30 9.09
CA ASN A 58 -0.95 3.94 9.59
C ASN A 58 -2.35 3.35 9.58
N TYR A 59 -2.42 2.03 9.46
CA TYR A 59 -3.62 1.25 9.64
C TYR A 59 -3.90 1.01 11.11
N ILE A 60 -5.14 1.25 11.51
CA ILE A 60 -5.66 0.77 12.79
C ILE A 60 -6.47 -0.50 12.50
N LEU A 61 -6.05 -1.61 13.10
CA LEU A 61 -6.65 -2.92 12.88
C LEU A 61 -7.42 -3.39 14.13
N PHE A 62 -8.61 -3.93 13.89
CA PHE A 62 -9.42 -4.59 14.90
C PHE A 62 -9.39 -6.11 14.68
N PHE A 63 -9.13 -6.87 15.75
CA PHE A 63 -9.04 -8.32 15.72
C PHE A 63 -10.22 -8.94 16.48
N PRO A 64 -11.24 -9.50 15.80
CA PRO A 64 -12.45 -9.97 16.48
C PRO A 64 -12.22 -11.21 17.36
N THR A 65 -11.30 -12.09 16.95
CA THR A 65 -11.11 -13.43 17.54
C THR A 65 -9.66 -13.73 17.92
N TYR A 66 -8.75 -12.78 17.68
CA TYR A 66 -7.32 -12.96 17.90
C TYR A 66 -6.78 -11.82 18.76
N LYS A 67 -5.79 -12.12 19.61
CA LYS A 67 -5.11 -11.10 20.42
C LYS A 67 -3.78 -10.75 19.78
N SER A 68 -3.77 -9.72 18.95
CA SER A 68 -2.55 -9.20 18.35
C SER A 68 -1.66 -8.51 19.37
N GLY A 69 -0.35 -8.54 19.13
CA GLY A 69 0.64 -7.78 19.91
C GLY A 69 0.53 -6.27 19.67
N ASP A 70 0.10 -5.88 18.48
CA ASP A 70 -0.10 -4.50 18.05
C ASP A 70 -1.44 -4.30 17.34
N VAL A 71 -1.91 -3.06 17.30
CA VAL A 71 -3.14 -2.65 16.59
C VAL A 71 -2.90 -1.54 15.58
N ILE A 72 -1.69 -0.98 15.54
CA ILE A 72 -1.25 0.06 14.61
C ILE A 72 -0.18 -0.57 13.71
N PHE A 73 -0.39 -0.49 12.40
CA PHE A 73 0.52 -1.08 11.42
C PHE A 73 0.82 -0.08 10.31
N THR A 74 2.07 -0.07 9.85
CA THR A 74 2.52 0.72 8.71
C THR A 74 1.91 0.18 7.40
N THR A 75 2.10 0.91 6.30
CA THR A 75 1.69 0.46 4.96
C THR A 75 2.46 -0.76 4.46
N GLU A 76 3.50 -1.21 5.16
CA GLU A 76 4.28 -2.41 4.84
C GLU A 76 3.42 -3.68 4.81
N ILE A 77 2.27 -3.68 5.47
CA ILE A 77 1.30 -4.79 5.42
C ILE A 77 0.68 -4.99 4.03
N GLU A 78 0.75 -4.00 3.14
CA GLU A 78 0.23 -4.08 1.77
C GLU A 78 1.19 -4.82 0.82
N THR A 79 2.41 -5.15 1.28
CA THR A 79 3.48 -5.59 0.39
C THR A 79 3.28 -7.02 -0.11
N GLN A 80 2.52 -7.16 -1.22
CA GLN A 80 2.60 -8.25 -2.22
C GLN A 80 2.11 -7.77 -3.60
N HIS A 81 2.80 -6.85 -4.30
CA HIS A 81 2.67 -6.71 -5.77
C HIS A 81 3.78 -5.95 -6.52
N GLN A 82 5.07 -6.03 -6.15
CA GLN A 82 6.12 -5.47 -7.02
C GLN A 82 7.47 -6.20 -6.88
N GLU A 83 7.56 -7.47 -7.27
CA GLU A 83 8.79 -8.01 -7.89
C GLU A 83 8.41 -9.15 -8.85
N GLY A 84 8.32 -8.78 -10.12
CA GLY A 84 7.98 -9.65 -11.25
C GLY A 84 8.16 -8.87 -12.54
N SER A 85 9.34 -8.25 -12.70
CA SER A 85 9.83 -7.71 -13.96
C SER A 85 10.70 -8.75 -14.66
#